data_AF-A0A6M8VYG2-F1
#
_entry.id   AF-A0A6M8VYG2-F1
#
_cell.length_a   1.000
_cell.length_b   1.000
_cell.length_c   1.000
_cell.angle_alpha   90.00
_cell.angle_beta   90.00
_cell.angle_gamma   90.00
#
_symmetry.space_group_name_H-M   'P 1'
#
loop_
_entity.id
_entity.type
_entity.pdbx_description
1 polymer ?
#
loop_
_entity_poly.entity_id
_entity_poly.type
_entity_poly.pdbx_seq_one_letter_code
_entity_poly.pdbx_strand_id
1 'polypeptide(L)'
;MNFLKDIFNCNATPRTIVSLPSKGPGYKVNELCGRDVTRYSTFSYSYQLYARRVENKKYNVYVKYNDHDGDSGKAMLRCEIPLSEAIGVVRAHDDRETQNRLGHLPASDHAAFEKSYIAPKRGKNNVRRVQQRLTLANPMGH
;
A
#
# COMPACT_ATOMS: atom_id res chain seq x y z
N MET A 1 11.29 -33.48 0.07
CA MET A 1 12.01 -32.69 -0.94
C MET A 1 11.01 -32.16 -1.95
N ASN A 2 11.21 -30.90 -2.34
CA ASN A 2 10.26 -30.00 -2.99
C ASN A 2 9.97 -30.36 -4.44
N PHE A 3 8.70 -30.42 -4.84
CA PHE A 3 8.38 -30.30 -6.26
C PHE A 3 7.00 -29.69 -6.52
N LEU A 4 5.97 -29.99 -5.71
CA LEU A 4 4.58 -29.58 -5.99
C LEU A 4 4.06 -28.35 -5.20
N LYS A 5 4.66 -27.98 -4.07
CA LYS A 5 4.22 -26.80 -3.29
C LYS A 5 4.86 -25.48 -3.75
N ASP A 6 6.02 -25.54 -4.39
CA ASP A 6 6.64 -24.41 -5.09
C ASP A 6 5.90 -24.02 -6.39
N ILE A 7 4.96 -24.87 -6.86
CA ILE A 7 4.15 -24.64 -8.07
C ILE A 7 3.12 -23.50 -7.88
N PHE A 8 2.84 -23.04 -6.66
CA PHE A 8 2.03 -21.84 -6.41
C PHE A 8 2.87 -20.68 -5.85
N ASN A 9 4.00 -20.42 -6.49
CA ASN A 9 4.92 -19.27 -6.32
C ASN A 9 4.27 -17.86 -6.47
N CYS A 10 2.93 -17.77 -6.46
CA CYS A 10 2.14 -16.54 -6.44
C CYS A 10 2.36 -15.73 -5.15
N ASN A 11 2.75 -16.37 -4.05
CA ASN A 11 3.02 -15.68 -2.79
C ASN A 11 4.44 -15.10 -2.73
N ALA A 12 5.47 -15.77 -3.25
CA ALA A 12 6.86 -15.29 -3.20
C ALA A 12 7.09 -13.99 -4.00
N THR A 13 6.29 -13.78 -5.04
CA THR A 13 6.35 -12.59 -5.89
C THR A 13 4.94 -12.05 -6.13
N PRO A 14 4.34 -11.36 -5.15
CA PRO A 14 2.95 -10.89 -5.24
C PRO A 14 2.75 -9.98 -6.47
N ARG A 15 1.69 -10.19 -7.25
CA ARG A 15 1.45 -9.37 -8.46
C ARG A 15 1.19 -7.90 -8.14
N THR A 16 0.51 -7.65 -7.01
CA THR A 16 0.17 -6.31 -6.53
C THR A 16 0.28 -6.26 -5.01
N ILE A 17 0.81 -5.17 -4.49
CA ILE A 17 0.89 -4.84 -3.06
C ILE A 17 0.25 -3.47 -2.89
N VAL A 18 -0.63 -3.29 -1.90
CA VAL A 18 -1.34 -2.02 -1.70
C VAL A 18 -1.20 -1.52 -0.26
N SER A 19 -1.25 -0.20 -0.07
CA SER A 19 -1.35 0.42 1.26
C SER A 19 -2.80 0.45 1.73
N LEU A 20 -3.05 0.94 2.94
CA LEU A 20 -4.39 1.36 3.37
C LEU A 20 -4.94 2.43 2.40
N PRO A 21 -6.23 2.34 1.98
CA PRO A 21 -6.87 3.39 1.20
C PRO A 21 -7.07 4.61 2.09
N SER A 22 -6.77 5.80 1.58
CA SER A 22 -6.73 7.05 2.34
C SER A 22 -7.57 8.12 1.65
N LYS A 23 -7.94 9.15 2.41
CA LYS A 23 -8.71 10.28 1.90
C LYS A 23 -8.10 11.56 2.47
N GLY A 24 -7.92 12.56 1.62
CA GLY A 24 -7.29 13.82 2.01
C GLY A 24 -7.31 14.83 0.87
N PRO A 25 -6.87 16.07 1.12
CA PRO A 25 -6.83 17.10 0.11
C PRO A 25 -5.78 16.81 -0.98
N GLY A 26 -6.00 17.30 -2.19
CA GLY A 26 -5.12 17.10 -3.36
C GLY A 26 -3.66 17.47 -3.12
N TYR A 27 -3.37 18.49 -2.31
CA TYR A 27 -1.99 18.86 -1.97
C TYR A 27 -1.23 17.72 -1.29
N LYS A 28 -1.87 16.87 -0.49
CA LYS A 28 -1.21 15.69 0.12
C LYS A 28 -0.83 14.64 -0.93
N VAL A 29 -1.63 14.53 -2.00
CA VAL A 29 -1.33 13.65 -3.13
C VAL A 29 -0.14 14.21 -3.92
N ASN A 30 -0.11 15.52 -4.16
CA ASN A 30 0.98 16.20 -4.85
C ASN A 30 2.29 16.10 -4.06
N GLU A 31 2.26 16.37 -2.75
CA GLU A 31 3.41 16.19 -1.83
C GLU A 31 3.97 14.78 -1.89
N LEU A 32 3.09 13.78 -1.85
CA LEU A 32 3.50 12.39 -1.92
C LEU A 32 4.10 12.01 -3.29
N CYS A 33 3.67 12.69 -4.35
CA CYS A 33 4.24 12.53 -5.69
C CYS A 33 5.50 13.38 -5.93
N GLY A 34 5.79 14.37 -5.06
CA GLY A 34 6.85 15.36 -5.26
C GLY A 34 6.60 16.32 -6.43
N ARG A 35 5.37 16.38 -6.95
CA ARG A 35 4.95 17.20 -8.09
C ARG A 35 3.43 17.32 -8.14
N ASP A 36 2.93 18.32 -8.86
CA ASP A 36 1.49 18.48 -9.05
C ASP A 36 0.94 17.41 -10.00
N VAL A 37 0.00 16.61 -9.49
CA VAL A 37 -0.69 15.56 -10.24
C VAL A 37 -2.22 15.68 -10.15
N THR A 38 -2.72 16.40 -9.16
CA THR A 38 -4.14 16.70 -8.98
C THR A 38 -4.47 18.07 -9.56
N ARG A 39 -5.68 18.21 -10.11
CA ARG A 39 -6.18 19.47 -10.65
C ARG A 39 -6.55 20.47 -9.54
N TYR A 40 -7.10 19.98 -8.43
CA TYR A 40 -7.61 20.81 -7.34
C TYR A 40 -6.93 20.48 -6.01
N SER A 41 -6.01 21.32 -5.56
CA SER A 41 -5.20 21.04 -4.35
C SER A 41 -6.01 20.96 -3.05
N THR A 42 -7.13 21.67 -2.95
CA THR A 42 -7.96 21.74 -1.73
C THR A 42 -9.06 20.67 -1.69
N PHE A 43 -9.41 20.09 -2.83
CA PHE A 43 -10.50 19.11 -2.92
C PHE A 43 -10.07 17.79 -2.31
N SER A 44 -11.04 17.05 -1.79
CA SER A 44 -10.74 15.77 -1.16
C SER A 44 -10.67 14.64 -2.21
N TYR A 45 -9.48 14.05 -2.31
CA TYR A 45 -9.21 12.87 -3.11
C TYR A 45 -9.20 11.63 -2.22
N SER A 46 -9.72 10.51 -2.74
CA SER A 46 -9.35 9.20 -2.23
C SER A 46 -8.09 8.75 -2.95
N TYR A 47 -7.09 8.28 -2.22
CA TYR A 47 -5.83 7.86 -2.78
C TYR A 47 -5.26 6.63 -2.08
N GLN A 48 -4.47 5.85 -2.82
CA GLN A 48 -3.85 4.62 -2.33
C GLN A 48 -2.55 4.36 -3.06
N LEU A 49 -1.51 3.96 -2.33
CA LEU A 49 -0.27 3.50 -2.94
C LEU A 49 -0.42 2.03 -3.31
N TYR A 50 0.12 1.69 -4.47
CA TYR A 50 0.26 0.29 -4.85
C TYR A 50 1.55 0.05 -5.62
N ALA A 51 2.18 -1.08 -5.34
CA ALA A 51 3.25 -1.63 -6.15
C ALA A 51 2.69 -2.70 -7.08
N ARG A 52 3.07 -2.66 -8.36
CA ARG A 52 2.70 -3.67 -9.36
C ARG A 52 3.94 -4.32 -9.93
N ARG A 53 3.95 -5.65 -9.97
CA ARG A 53 5.04 -6.44 -10.53
C ARG A 53 5.11 -6.26 -12.06
N VAL A 54 6.31 -6.02 -12.58
CA VAL A 54 6.63 -6.02 -14.02
C VAL A 54 7.29 -7.35 -14.42
N GLU A 55 7.53 -7.56 -15.71
CA GLU A 55 8.02 -8.84 -16.26
C GLU A 55 9.32 -9.31 -15.60
N ASN A 56 10.23 -8.39 -15.30
CA ASN A 56 11.52 -8.67 -14.66
C ASN A 56 11.46 -9.00 -13.16
N LYS A 57 10.28 -9.37 -12.62
CA LYS A 57 10.01 -9.60 -11.19
C LYS A 57 10.28 -8.39 -10.28
N LYS A 58 10.60 -7.24 -10.86
CA LYS A 58 10.68 -5.94 -10.21
C LYS A 58 9.30 -5.31 -10.07
N TYR A 59 9.23 -4.17 -9.40
CA TYR A 59 7.98 -3.49 -9.06
C TYR A 59 8.03 -2.03 -9.47
N ASN A 60 6.92 -1.54 -10.01
CA ASN A 60 6.67 -0.11 -10.15
C ASN A 60 5.70 0.30 -9.05
N VAL A 61 6.03 1.37 -8.32
CA VAL A 61 5.18 1.92 -7.27
C VAL A 61 4.43 3.11 -7.83
N TYR A 62 3.12 3.12 -7.59
CA TYR A 62 2.22 4.16 -8.04
C TYR A 62 1.36 4.66 -6.89
N VAL A 63 0.82 5.85 -7.08
CA VAL A 63 -0.31 6.40 -6.34
C VAL A 63 -1.49 6.37 -7.29
N LYS A 64 -2.58 5.71 -6.89
CA LYS A 64 -3.88 5.91 -7.53
C LYS A 64 -4.62 6.98 -6.75
N TYR A 65 -5.23 7.93 -7.43
CA TYR A 65 -6.06 8.97 -6.82
C TYR A 65 -7.34 9.19 -7.62
N ASN A 66 -8.41 9.56 -6.94
CA ASN A 66 -9.66 10.03 -7.54
C ASN A 66 -10.37 11.03 -6.64
N ASP A 67 -11.00 12.04 -7.23
CA ASP A 67 -12.01 12.85 -6.55
C ASP A 67 -13.42 12.35 -6.94
N HIS A 68 -14.44 13.01 -6.38
CA HIS A 68 -15.83 12.72 -6.70
C HIS A 68 -16.26 13.35 -8.04
N ASP A 69 -15.56 14.38 -8.51
CA ASP A 69 -15.95 15.24 -9.63
C ASP A 69 -15.31 14.85 -10.97
N GLY A 70 -14.49 13.79 -10.98
CA GLY A 70 -13.97 13.13 -12.18
C GLY A 70 -12.46 13.26 -12.40
N ASP A 71 -11.73 14.02 -11.57
CA ASP A 71 -10.27 14.01 -11.57
C ASP A 71 -9.77 12.70 -10.97
N SER A 72 -9.30 11.81 -11.83
CA SER A 72 -8.74 10.53 -11.44
C SER A 72 -7.51 10.20 -12.26
N GLY A 73 -6.56 9.55 -11.61
CA GLY A 73 -5.28 9.28 -12.23
C GLY A 73 -4.44 8.29 -11.48
N LYS A 74 -3.27 8.03 -12.07
CA LYS A 74 -2.20 7.31 -11.41
C LYS A 74 -0.88 8.01 -11.69
N ALA A 75 -0.08 8.21 -10.64
CA ALA A 75 1.26 8.76 -10.74
C ALA A 75 2.28 7.69 -10.34
N MET A 76 3.35 7.53 -11.10
CA MET A 76 4.46 6.64 -10.72
C MET A 76 5.40 7.36 -9.75
N LEU A 77 5.81 6.67 -8.68
CA LEU A 77 6.76 7.16 -7.67
C LEU A 77 8.15 6.53 -7.82
N ARG A 78 8.18 5.24 -8.15
CA ARG A 78 9.40 4.43 -8.31
C ARG A 78 9.19 3.45 -9.46
N CYS A 79 10.25 3.24 -10.23
CA CYS A 79 10.24 2.34 -11.37
C CYS A 79 11.25 1.21 -11.11
N GLU A 80 10.84 -0.03 -11.43
CA GLU A 80 11.74 -1.18 -11.47
C GLU A 80 12.57 -1.42 -10.20
N ILE A 81 11.92 -1.35 -9.04
CA ILE A 81 12.56 -1.61 -7.75
C ILE A 81 12.35 -3.07 -7.29
N PRO A 82 13.25 -3.65 -6.47
CA PRO A 82 13.08 -4.98 -5.91
C PRO A 82 11.85 -5.06 -4.97
N LEU A 83 11.38 -6.29 -4.71
CA LEU A 83 10.23 -6.55 -3.84
C LEU A 83 10.39 -5.95 -2.44
N SER A 84 11.58 -6.09 -1.83
CA SER A 84 11.87 -5.57 -0.49
C SER A 84 11.68 -4.06 -0.40
N GLU A 85 12.21 -3.33 -1.38
CA GLU A 85 12.07 -1.88 -1.47
C GLU A 85 10.61 -1.47 -1.73
N ALA A 86 9.91 -2.17 -2.63
CA ALA A 86 8.49 -1.93 -2.88
C ALA A 86 7.62 -2.15 -1.64
N ILE A 87 7.90 -3.19 -0.87
CA ILE A 87 7.26 -3.44 0.42
C ILE A 87 7.59 -2.30 1.39
N GLY A 88 8.85 -1.86 1.48
CA GLY A 88 9.27 -0.76 2.34
C GLY A 88 8.49 0.53 2.07
N VAL A 89 8.42 0.95 0.80
CA VAL A 89 7.69 2.17 0.39
C VAL A 89 6.20 2.07 0.72
N VAL A 90 5.54 0.97 0.33
CA VAL A 90 4.10 0.81 0.54
C VAL A 90 3.77 0.65 2.03
N ARG A 91 4.63 -0.02 2.81
CA ARG A 91 4.47 -0.20 4.26
C ARG A 91 4.65 1.11 5.01
N ALA A 92 5.68 1.90 4.70
CA ALA A 92 5.90 3.20 5.33
C ALA A 92 4.66 4.10 5.18
N HIS A 93 4.01 4.08 4.01
CA HIS A 93 2.75 4.78 3.81
C HIS A 93 1.59 4.17 4.60
N ASP A 94 1.43 2.84 4.62
CA ASP A 94 0.41 2.16 5.43
C ASP A 94 0.54 2.47 6.92
N ASP A 95 1.77 2.49 7.44
CA ASP A 95 2.12 2.81 8.82
C ASP A 95 1.74 4.25 9.15
N ARG A 96 2.14 5.21 8.30
CA ARG A 96 1.79 6.63 8.47
C ARG A 96 0.27 6.86 8.48
N GLU A 97 -0.46 6.23 7.56
CA GLU A 97 -1.92 6.37 7.49
C GLU A 97 -2.64 5.67 8.65
N THR A 98 -2.07 4.58 9.16
CA THR A 98 -2.55 3.92 10.38
C THR A 98 -2.33 4.83 11.59
N GLN A 99 -1.13 5.40 11.74
CA GLN A 99 -0.79 6.33 12.81
C GLN A 99 -1.64 7.60 12.77
N ASN A 100 -1.86 8.20 11.60
CA ASN A 100 -2.72 9.38 11.45
C ASN A 100 -4.16 9.12 11.93
N ARG A 101 -4.67 7.89 11.77
CA ARG A 101 -6.02 7.52 12.25
C ARG A 101 -6.06 7.24 13.74
N LEU A 102 -4.99 6.66 14.28
CA LEU A 102 -4.90 6.31 15.70
C LEU A 102 -4.46 7.49 16.58
N GLY A 103 -3.73 8.46 16.02
CA GLY A 103 -3.09 9.56 16.76
C GLY A 103 -4.07 10.49 17.47
N HIS A 104 -5.35 10.45 17.11
CA HIS A 104 -6.41 11.22 17.77
C HIS A 104 -7.14 10.44 18.89
N LEU A 105 -6.77 9.16 19.10
CA LEU A 105 -7.41 8.28 20.06
C LEU A 105 -6.47 7.97 21.23
N PRO A 106 -7.01 7.75 22.45
CA PRO A 106 -6.21 7.26 23.57
C PRO A 106 -5.69 5.85 23.29
N ALA A 107 -4.51 5.52 23.82
CA ALA A 107 -3.83 4.25 23.56
C ALA A 107 -4.66 3.01 23.93
N SER A 108 -5.54 3.12 24.94
CA SER A 108 -6.48 2.07 25.35
C SER A 108 -7.40 1.62 24.21
N ASP A 109 -7.75 2.55 23.32
CA ASP A 109 -8.77 2.33 22.29
C ASP A 109 -8.17 1.91 20.95
N HIS A 110 -6.83 1.98 20.82
CA HIS A 110 -6.14 1.69 19.56
C HIS A 110 -6.42 0.28 19.06
N ALA A 111 -6.37 -0.72 19.94
CA ALA A 111 -6.60 -2.12 19.56
C ALA A 111 -8.05 -2.35 19.07
N ALA A 112 -9.02 -1.78 19.78
CA ALA A 112 -10.44 -1.88 19.41
C ALA A 112 -10.71 -1.15 18.08
N PHE A 113 -10.15 0.05 17.90
CA PHE A 113 -10.29 0.84 16.69
C PHE A 113 -9.61 0.19 15.48
N GLU A 114 -8.39 -0.35 15.65
CA GLU A 114 -7.69 -1.03 14.57
C GLU A 114 -8.50 -2.23 14.08
N LYS A 115 -9.03 -3.04 15.01
CA LYS A 115 -9.84 -4.22 14.68
C LYS A 115 -11.13 -3.87 13.96
N SER A 116 -11.82 -2.81 14.39
CA SER A 116 -13.15 -2.45 13.88
C SER A 116 -13.14 -1.55 12.64
N TYR A 117 -12.14 -0.67 12.49
CA TYR A 117 -12.15 0.36 11.43
C TYR A 117 -11.00 0.26 10.42
N ILE A 118 -9.82 -0.25 10.84
CA ILE A 118 -8.63 -0.30 9.98
C ILE A 118 -8.49 -1.66 9.31
N ALA A 119 -8.53 -2.74 10.09
CA ALA A 119 -8.36 -4.11 9.60
C ALA A 119 -9.37 -4.51 8.50
N PRO A 120 -10.66 -4.10 8.55
CA PRO A 120 -11.61 -4.40 7.47
C PRO A 120 -11.27 -3.68 6.15
N LYS A 121 -10.63 -2.51 6.23
CA LYS A 121 -10.20 -1.75 5.04
C LYS A 121 -8.92 -2.31 4.40
N ARG A 122 -8.16 -3.14 5.12
CA ARG A 122 -6.98 -3.84 4.59
C ARG A 122 -7.44 -5.04 3.76
N GLY A 123 -7.48 -4.90 2.43
CA GLY A 123 -7.81 -6.01 1.52
C GLY A 123 -6.73 -7.11 1.45
N LYS A 124 -6.99 -8.17 0.67
CA LYS A 124 -6.07 -9.33 0.49
C LYS A 124 -4.64 -8.92 0.05
N ASN A 125 -4.51 -7.85 -0.72
CA ASN A 125 -3.24 -7.36 -1.26
C ASN A 125 -2.56 -6.31 -0.37
N ASN A 126 -3.14 -6.00 0.80
CA ASN A 126 -2.53 -5.04 1.71
C ASN A 126 -1.12 -5.52 2.12
N VAL A 127 -0.18 -4.58 2.16
CA VAL A 127 1.25 -4.85 2.41
C VAL A 127 1.51 -5.70 3.66
N ARG A 128 0.78 -5.47 4.75
CA ARG A 128 0.94 -6.26 5.98
C ARG A 128 0.49 -7.71 5.81
N ARG A 129 -0.64 -7.93 5.13
CA ARG A 129 -1.13 -9.28 4.84
C ARG A 129 -0.23 -10.00 3.82
N VAL A 130 0.31 -9.27 2.86
CA VAL A 130 1.28 -9.79 1.89
C VAL A 130 2.56 -10.22 2.62
N GLN A 131 3.12 -9.36 3.47
CA GLN A 131 4.30 -9.69 4.27
C GLN A 131 4.07 -10.89 5.18
N GLN A 132 2.94 -10.94 5.89
CA GLN A 132 2.60 -12.09 6.73
C GLN A 132 2.58 -13.40 5.93
N ARG A 133 2.00 -13.40 4.73
CA ARG A 133 2.01 -14.58 3.84
C ARG A 133 3.41 -14.93 3.34
N LEU A 134 4.24 -13.92 3.04
CA LEU A 134 5.64 -14.13 2.62
C LEU A 134 6.46 -14.77 3.74
N THR A 135 6.35 -14.25 4.97
CA THR A 135 7.04 -14.79 6.15
C THR A 135 6.58 -16.23 6.46
N LEU A 136 5.27 -16.50 6.40
CA LEU A 136 4.74 -17.86 6.60
C LEU A 136 5.19 -18.84 5.51
N ALA A 137 5.35 -18.36 4.27
CA ALA A 137 5.82 -19.19 3.16
C ALA A 137 7.34 -19.45 3.20
N ASN A 138 8.11 -18.58 3.86
CA ASN A 138 9.56 -18.73 3.99
C ASN A 138 10.06 -18.28 5.39
N PRO A 139 9.87 -19.13 6.43
CA PRO A 139 10.19 -18.76 7.81
C PRO A 139 11.69 -18.62 8.09
N MET A 140 12.57 -19.07 7.18
CA MET A 140 14.03 -19.01 7.33
C MET A 140 14.72 -18.00 6.39
N GLY A 141 13.95 -17.17 5.68
CA GLY A 141 14.47 -16.35 4.56
C GLY A 141 14.33 -14.84 4.70
N HIS A 142 14.36 -14.31 5.92
CA HIS A 142 14.47 -12.88 6.20
C HIS A 142 15.38 -12.62 7.39
#